data_AF-A0A2X3EZL9-F1
#
_entry.id   AF-A0A2X3EZL9-F1
#
_cell.length_a   1.000
_cell.length_b   1.000
_cell.length_c   1.000
_cell.angle_alpha   90.00
_cell.angle_beta   90.00
_cell.angle_gamma   90.00
#
_symmetry.space_group_name_H-M   'P 1'
#
loop_
_entity.id
_entity.type
_entity.pdbx_description
1 polymer ?
#
loop_
_entity_poly.entity_id
_entity_poly.type
_entity_poly.pdbx_seq_one_letter_code
_entity_poly.pdbx_strand_id
1 'polypeptide(L)'
;MHPEAKSAQADLLNLKRKVEAGANRAITQFFFDVESYLRFRDRCVSAGIDVEIIPGILPVSNFKQAKKFADMTNVRIPVWMSKMFEGLDNDAETRQLVGANIAMDMVKILSREGSRISTSTP
;
A
#
# COMPACT_ATOMS: atom_id res chain seq x y z
N MET A 1 3.22 -8.89 -1.82
CA MET A 1 3.80 -10.17 -1.38
C MET A 1 4.87 -9.83 -0.38
N HIS A 2 4.84 -10.42 0.81
CA HIS A 2 5.89 -10.20 1.80
C HIS A 2 7.27 -10.57 1.20
N PRO A 3 8.32 -9.75 1.42
CA PRO A 3 9.65 -10.00 0.83
C PRO A 3 10.22 -11.39 1.13
N GLU A 4 9.92 -11.93 2.31
CA GLU A 4 10.38 -13.25 2.76
C GLU A 4 9.43 -14.41 2.38
N ALA A 5 8.30 -14.12 1.74
CA ALA A 5 7.36 -15.17 1.36
C ALA A 5 7.86 -15.96 0.16
N LYS A 6 7.82 -17.29 0.27
CA LYS A 6 8.22 -18.21 -0.81
C LYS A 6 7.34 -18.12 -2.06
N SER A 7 6.10 -17.65 -1.91
CA SER A 7 5.18 -17.38 -3.00
C SER A 7 4.02 -16.49 -2.53
N ALA A 8 3.31 -15.89 -3.48
CA ALA A 8 2.10 -15.14 -3.19
C ALA A 8 0.98 -16.00 -2.57
N GLN A 9 1.01 -17.32 -2.79
CA GLN A 9 0.09 -18.26 -2.17
C GLN A 9 0.49 -18.56 -0.71
N ALA A 10 1.78 -18.75 -0.45
CA ALA A 10 2.29 -18.96 0.90
C ALA A 10 2.02 -17.75 1.81
N ASP A 11 2.18 -16.54 1.27
CA ASP A 11 1.88 -15.29 1.99
C ASP A 11 0.39 -15.21 2.38
N LEU A 12 -0.49 -15.58 1.44
CA LEU A 12 -1.93 -15.59 1.65
C LEU A 12 -2.36 -16.65 2.69
N LEU A 13 -1.79 -17.86 2.62
CA LEU A 13 -2.02 -18.91 3.62
C LEU A 13 -1.50 -18.48 5.00
N ASN A 14 -0.39 -17.73 5.05
CA ASN A 14 0.12 -17.19 6.30
C ASN A 14 -0.85 -16.18 6.92
N LEU A 15 -1.42 -15.29 6.10
CA LEU A 15 -2.47 -14.38 6.54
C LEU A 15 -3.69 -15.14 7.06
N LYS A 16 -4.16 -16.16 6.32
CA LYS A 16 -5.27 -17.00 6.74
C LYS A 16 -5.04 -17.64 8.12
N ARG A 17 -3.85 -18.21 8.35
CA ARG A 17 -3.49 -18.77 9.67
C ARG A 17 -3.55 -17.75 10.81
N LYS A 18 -3.16 -16.50 10.56
CA LYS A 18 -3.26 -15.43 11.57
C LYS A 18 -4.71 -15.10 11.90
N VAL A 19 -5.58 -15.12 10.89
CA VAL A 19 -7.02 -14.89 11.05
C VAL A 19 -7.68 -16.04 11.80
N GLU A 20 -7.37 -17.28 11.43
CA GLU A 20 -7.83 -18.49 12.14
C GLU A 20 -7.34 -18.52 13.61
N ALA A 21 -6.20 -17.90 13.90
CA ALA A 21 -5.69 -17.73 15.27
C ALA A 21 -6.38 -16.60 16.06
N GLY A 22 -7.37 -15.91 15.49
CA GLY A 22 -8.17 -14.89 16.16
C GLY A 22 -7.87 -13.44 15.79
N ALA A 23 -7.04 -13.18 14.77
CA ALA A 23 -6.90 -11.82 14.25
C ALA A 23 -8.23 -11.37 13.61
N ASN A 24 -8.74 -10.21 14.01
CA ASN A 24 -10.04 -9.70 13.56
C ASN A 24 -9.93 -8.68 12.42
N ARG A 25 -8.72 -8.21 12.10
CA ARG A 25 -8.41 -7.24 11.05
C ARG A 25 -7.00 -7.48 10.53
N ALA A 26 -6.74 -7.11 9.29
CA ALA A 26 -5.41 -7.07 8.72
C ALA A 26 -5.12 -5.67 8.15
N ILE A 27 -3.94 -5.13 8.44
CA ILE A 27 -3.47 -3.88 7.84
C ILE A 27 -2.40 -4.25 6.81
N THR A 28 -2.53 -3.76 5.58
CA THR A 28 -1.54 -4.03 4.53
C THR A 28 -0.29 -3.18 4.71
N GLN A 29 0.82 -3.65 4.14
CA GLN A 29 1.93 -2.75 3.81
C GLN A 29 1.44 -1.62 2.87
N PHE A 30 2.12 -0.48 2.87
CA PHE A 30 1.84 0.58 1.92
C PHE A 30 2.04 0.11 0.47
N PHE A 31 1.34 0.78 -0.44
CA PHE A 31 1.41 0.54 -1.87
C PHE A 31 1.20 1.85 -2.62
N PHE A 32 1.65 1.92 -3.87
CA PHE A 32 1.38 3.05 -4.77
C PHE A 32 0.59 2.62 -6.02
N ASP A 33 0.18 1.36 -6.06
CA ASP A 33 -0.66 0.76 -7.10
C ASP A 33 -1.94 0.22 -6.45
N VAL A 34 -3.05 0.96 -6.63
CA VAL A 34 -4.34 0.63 -6.04
C VAL A 34 -4.88 -0.71 -6.57
N GLU A 35 -4.64 -1.03 -7.84
CA GLU A 35 -5.10 -2.30 -8.41
C GLU A 35 -4.45 -3.50 -7.72
N SER A 36 -3.18 -3.36 -7.32
CA SER A 36 -2.49 -4.42 -6.58
C SER A 36 -3.13 -4.70 -5.22
N TYR A 37 -3.66 -3.67 -4.55
CA TYR A 37 -4.45 -3.84 -3.33
C TYR A 37 -5.82 -4.50 -3.63
N LEU A 38 -6.55 -4.04 -4.64
CA LEU A 38 -7.87 -4.60 -4.99
C LEU A 38 -7.77 -6.08 -5.36
N ARG A 39 -6.80 -6.45 -6.22
CA ARG A 39 -6.51 -7.86 -6.54
C ARG A 39 -6.14 -8.69 -5.31
N PHE A 40 -5.41 -8.10 -4.36
CA PHE A 40 -5.07 -8.78 -3.11
C PHE A 40 -6.30 -8.99 -2.22
N ARG A 41 -7.16 -7.98 -2.08
CA ARG A 41 -8.44 -8.07 -1.36
C ARG A 41 -9.31 -9.21 -1.92
N ASP A 42 -9.47 -9.26 -3.25
CA ASP A 42 -10.30 -10.27 -3.90
C ASP A 42 -9.73 -11.70 -3.74
N ARG A 43 -8.40 -11.82 -3.73
CA ARG A 43 -7.73 -13.09 -3.40
C ARG A 43 -7.92 -13.50 -1.94
N CYS A 44 -7.96 -12.56 -1.00
CA CYS A 44 -8.27 -12.85 0.41
C CYS A 44 -9.68 -13.43 0.54
N VAL A 45 -10.67 -12.79 -0.08
CA VAL A 45 -12.06 -13.28 -0.13
C VAL A 45 -12.11 -14.68 -0.72
N SER A 46 -11.44 -14.91 -1.86
CA SER A 46 -11.40 -16.21 -2.55
C SER A 46 -10.75 -17.33 -1.70
N ALA A 47 -9.89 -16.97 -0.74
CA ALA A 47 -9.23 -17.91 0.17
C ALA A 47 -10.02 -18.16 1.48
N GLY A 48 -11.20 -17.53 1.63
CA GLY A 48 -12.03 -17.60 2.83
C GLY A 48 -11.48 -16.77 3.98
N ILE A 49 -10.75 -15.68 3.68
CA ILE A 49 -10.34 -14.69 4.67
C ILE A 49 -11.42 -13.61 4.70
N ASP A 50 -12.23 -13.60 5.75
CA ASP A 50 -13.43 -12.76 5.90
C ASP A 50 -13.22 -11.51 6.77
N VAL A 51 -12.02 -11.35 7.34
CA VAL A 51 -11.67 -10.15 8.11
C VAL A 51 -11.47 -8.93 7.23
N GLU A 52 -11.65 -7.76 7.83
CA GLU A 52 -11.41 -6.49 7.18
C GLU A 52 -9.93 -6.30 6.81
N ILE A 53 -9.66 -6.08 5.52
CA ILE A 53 -8.32 -5.77 4.99
C ILE A 53 -8.17 -4.26 4.79
N ILE A 54 -7.55 -3.61 5.76
CA ILE A 54 -7.35 -2.17 5.80
C ILE A 54 -6.10 -1.81 4.95
N PRO A 55 -6.21 -0.98 3.91
CA PRO A 55 -5.07 -0.51 3.14
C PRO A 55 -4.22 0.43 3.99
N GLY A 56 -2.92 0.16 4.05
CA GLY A 56 -1.91 1.09 4.56
C GLY A 56 -1.59 2.15 3.50
N ILE A 57 -1.70 3.42 3.85
CA ILE A 57 -1.36 4.55 2.96
C ILE A 57 -0.14 5.27 3.52
N LEU A 58 0.83 5.54 2.63
CA LEU A 58 2.05 6.30 2.93
C LEU A 58 2.03 7.64 2.18
N PRO A 59 1.72 8.76 2.85
CA PRO A 59 1.88 10.09 2.27
C PRO A 59 3.36 10.42 2.03
N VAL A 60 3.74 10.71 0.79
CA VAL A 60 5.15 10.90 0.42
C VAL A 60 5.53 12.38 0.45
N SER A 61 6.18 12.82 1.52
CA SER A 61 6.80 14.16 1.62
C SER A 61 8.27 14.17 1.18
N ASN A 62 8.96 13.02 1.30
CA ASN A 62 10.32 12.81 0.86
C ASN A 62 10.42 11.59 -0.07
N PHE A 63 10.49 11.84 -1.37
CA PHE A 63 10.49 10.79 -2.38
C PHE A 63 11.74 9.88 -2.30
N LYS A 64 12.92 10.42 -1.97
CA LYS A 64 14.14 9.62 -1.82
C LYS A 64 14.02 8.61 -0.69
N GLN A 65 13.41 9.01 0.43
CA GLN A 65 13.15 8.12 1.56
C GLN A 65 12.08 7.09 1.22
N ALA A 66 10.97 7.51 0.59
CA ALA A 66 9.92 6.61 0.15
C ALA A 66 10.44 5.54 -0.82
N LYS A 67 11.35 5.91 -1.75
CA LYS A 67 12.01 4.97 -2.65
C LYS A 67 12.83 3.91 -1.90
N LYS A 68 13.63 4.33 -0.91
CA LYS A 68 14.37 3.38 -0.06
C LYS A 68 13.45 2.40 0.67
N PHE A 69 12.36 2.90 1.26
CA PHE A 69 11.39 2.03 1.92
C PHE A 69 10.70 1.08 0.95
N ALA A 70 10.36 1.56 -0.25
CA ALA A 70 9.76 0.73 -1.28
C ALA A 70 10.70 -0.41 -1.71
N ASP A 71 11.98 -0.10 -1.93
CA ASP A 71 13.01 -1.09 -2.28
C ASP A 71 13.17 -2.15 -1.15
N MET A 72 13.18 -1.73 0.12
CA MET A 72 13.28 -2.64 1.27
C MET A 72 12.05 -3.55 1.45
N THR A 73 10.87 -3.07 1.06
CA THR A 73 9.59 -3.75 1.29
C THR A 73 9.03 -4.43 0.05
N ASN A 74 9.79 -4.42 -1.05
CA ASN A 74 9.38 -4.93 -2.36
C ASN A 74 8.08 -4.28 -2.86
N VAL A 75 7.88 -3.00 -2.58
CA VAL A 75 6.76 -2.21 -3.06
C VAL A 75 7.15 -1.55 -4.38
N ARG A 76 6.30 -1.71 -5.39
CA ARG A 76 6.51 -1.10 -6.69
C ARG A 76 6.11 0.38 -6.65
N ILE A 77 7.04 1.26 -7.07
CA ILE A 77 6.73 2.66 -7.39
C ILE A 77 6.38 2.76 -8.89
N PRO A 78 5.18 3.21 -9.27
CA PRO A 78 4.82 3.44 -10.66
C PRO A 78 5.73 4.47 -11.34
N VAL A 79 5.99 4.28 -12.63
CA VAL A 79 6.84 5.20 -13.41
C VAL A 79 6.28 6.62 -13.42
N TRP A 80 4.96 6.77 -13.53
CA TRP A 80 4.30 8.08 -13.51
C TRP A 80 4.54 8.82 -12.18
N MET A 81 4.59 8.08 -11.06
CA MET A 81 4.81 8.67 -9.74
C MET A 81 6.25 9.17 -9.63
N SER A 82 7.24 8.39 -10.09
CA SER A 82 8.63 8.82 -10.13
C SER A 82 8.82 10.09 -10.96
N LYS A 83 8.14 10.19 -12.11
CA LYS A 83 8.18 11.39 -12.98
C LYS A 83 7.60 12.62 -12.30
N MET A 84 6.56 12.48 -11.47
CA MET A 84 5.98 13.60 -10.72
C MET A 84 6.92 14.19 -9.67
N PHE A 85 7.89 13.42 -9.18
CA PHE A 85 8.88 13.88 -8.20
C PHE A 85 10.22 14.28 -8.83
N GLU A 86 10.39 14.12 -10.14
CA GLU A 86 11.63 14.45 -10.85
C GLU A 86 11.92 15.95 -10.77
N GLY A 87 13.17 16.31 -10.46
CA GLY A 87 13.59 17.71 -10.30
C GLY A 87 13.16 18.39 -8.99
N LEU A 88 12.31 17.76 -8.18
CA LEU A 88 11.80 18.37 -6.94
C LEU A 88 12.72 18.19 -5.73
N ASP A 89 13.97 17.76 -5.90
CA ASP A 89 14.89 17.41 -4.81
C ASP A 89 15.15 18.53 -3.80
N ASN A 90 15.13 19.78 -4.24
CA ASN A 90 15.35 20.96 -3.40
C ASN A 90 14.07 21.79 -3.17
N ASP A 91 12.91 21.32 -3.64
CA ASP A 91 11.63 22.00 -3.51
C ASP A 91 10.70 21.21 -2.57
N ALA A 92 10.83 21.46 -1.27
CA ALA A 92 10.07 20.73 -0.24
C ALA A 92 8.57 21.00 -0.30
N GLU A 93 8.17 22.22 -0.65
CA GLU A 93 6.77 22.63 -0.69
C GLU A 93 6.04 21.91 -1.83
N THR A 94 6.60 21.96 -3.05
CA THR A 94 5.99 21.27 -4.19
C THR A 94 5.95 19.75 -3.97
N ARG A 95 6.99 19.15 -3.37
CA ARG A 95 6.95 17.71 -3.02
C ARG A 95 5.80 17.37 -2.08
N GLN A 96 5.54 18.20 -1.07
CA GLN A 96 4.43 17.97 -0.13
C GLN A 96 3.08 18.03 -0.85
N LEU A 97 2.88 19.02 -1.71
CA LEU A 97 1.64 19.16 -2.50
C LEU A 97 1.44 17.98 -3.45
N VAL A 98 2.49 17.57 -4.16
CA VAL A 98 2.47 16.41 -5.06
C VAL A 98 2.14 15.12 -4.29
N GLY A 99 2.81 14.87 -3.17
CA GLY A 99 2.58 13.69 -2.35
C GLY A 99 1.19 13.66 -1.72
N ALA A 100 0.69 14.81 -1.25
CA ALA A 100 -0.65 14.94 -0.72
C ALA A 100 -1.70 14.66 -1.79
N ASN A 101 -1.53 15.19 -3.01
CA ASN A 101 -2.43 14.94 -4.13
C ASN A 101 -2.51 13.45 -4.48
N ILE A 102 -1.36 12.78 -4.61
CA ILE A 102 -1.32 11.32 -4.85
C ILE A 102 -2.07 10.54 -3.77
N ALA A 103 -1.79 10.85 -2.49
CA ALA A 103 -2.45 10.16 -1.38
C ALA A 103 -3.97 10.41 -1.40
N MET A 104 -4.42 11.63 -1.65
CA MET A 104 -5.84 11.96 -1.76
C MET A 104 -6.52 11.20 -2.88
N ASP A 105 -5.91 11.10 -4.05
CA ASP A 105 -6.50 10.40 -5.19
C ASP A 105 -6.59 8.88 -4.95
N MET A 106 -5.56 8.29 -4.33
CA MET A 106 -5.62 6.90 -3.90
C MET A 106 -6.76 6.66 -2.90
N VAL A 107 -6.87 7.53 -1.89
CA VAL A 107 -7.93 7.47 -0.87
C VAL A 107 -9.32 7.59 -1.50
N LYS A 108 -9.51 8.48 -2.47
CA LYS A 108 -10.78 8.62 -3.20
C LYS A 108 -11.15 7.34 -3.93
N ILE A 109 -10.19 6.71 -4.62
CA ILE A 109 -10.44 5.45 -5.35
C ILE A 109 -10.81 4.35 -4.35
N LEU A 110 -10.00 4.16 -3.30
CA LEU A 110 -10.25 3.13 -2.28
C LEU A 110 -11.59 3.32 -1.57
N SER A 111 -11.97 4.57 -1.27
CA SER A 111 -13.26 4.87 -0.65
C SER A 111 -14.44 4.55 -1.57
N ARG A 112 -14.33 4.79 -2.89
CA ARG A 112 -15.36 4.40 -3.87
C ARG A 112 -15.50 2.88 -3.98
N GLU A 113 -14.40 2.15 -3.80
CA GLU A 113 -14.36 0.69 -3.79
C GLU A 113 -14.78 0.06 -2.44
N GLY A 114 -15.24 0.88 -1.48
CA GLY A 114 -15.76 0.43 -0.18
C GLY A 114 -14.71 0.11 0.88
N SER A 115 -13.44 0.48 0.68
CA SER A 115 -12.37 0.21 1.65
C SER A 115 -12.31 1.26 2.77
N ARG A 116 -12.20 0.81 4.03
CA ARG A 116 -11.80 1.66 5.17
C ARG A 116 -10.30 1.80 5.22
N ILE A 117 -9.78 3.00 5.45
CA ILE A 117 -8.37 3.37 5.22
C ILE A 117 -7.60 3.56 6.54
N SER A 118 -6.32 3.14 6.58
CA SER A 118 -5.38 3.48 7.66
C SER A 118 -4.19 4.27 7.11
N THR A 119 -3.84 5.36 7.78
CA THR A 119 -2.72 6.24 7.39
C THR A 119 -1.57 6.09 8.37
N SER A 120 -0.37 5.86 7.86
CA SER A 120 0.86 5.84 8.67
C SER A 120 1.74 7.01 8.25
N THR A 121 2.13 7.86 9.19
CA THR A 121 3.18 8.87 8.96
C THR A 121 4.55 8.19 9.08
N PRO A 122 5.49 8.41 8.15
CA PRO A 122 6.87 7.90 8.28
C PRO A 122 7.66 8.63 9.37
#